data_AF-A0A6C0ENZ9-F1
#
_entry.id   AF-A0A6C0ENZ9-F1
#
_cell.length_a   1.000
_cell.length_b   1.000
_cell.length_c   1.000
_cell.angle_alpha   90.00
_cell.angle_beta   90.00
_cell.angle_gamma   90.00
#
_symmetry.space_group_name_H-M   'P 1'
#
loop_
_entity.id
_entity.type
_entity.pdbx_description
1 polymer ?
#
loop_
_entity_poly.entity_id
_entity_poly.type
_entity_poly.pdbx_seq_one_letter_code
_entity_poly.pdbx_strand_id
1 'polypeptide(L)' 'MNTYTFVGALVIAGLYLLMRFLEMRFILKENKPLKILLREAVMVYLCVLGGDFIIQQLEPLKATLGAPSVFTAPPDF' A
#
# COMPACT_ATOMS: atom_id res chain seq x y z
N MET A 1 0.83 -8.42 -8.16
CA MET A 1 1.89 -7.50 -7.70
C MET A 1 2.84 -7.13 -8.83
N ASN A 2 2.82 -5.87 -9.26
CA ASN A 2 3.69 -5.35 -10.31
C ASN A 2 4.96 -4.72 -9.73
N THR A 3 6.04 -4.67 -10.51
CA THR A 3 7.31 -4.01 -10.13
C THR A 3 7.11 -2.56 -9.68
N TYR A 4 6.15 -1.85 -10.29
CA TYR A 4 5.79 -0.48 -9.94
C TYR A 4 5.30 -0.32 -8.50
N THR A 5 4.57 -1.30 -7.96
CA THR A 5 4.08 -1.28 -6.58
C THR A 5 5.24 -1.36 -5.58
N PHE A 6 6.25 -2.19 -5.86
CA PHE A 6 7.43 -2.31 -5.01
C PHE A 6 8.27 -1.02 -5.02
N VAL A 7 8.46 -0.41 -6.20
CA VAL A 7 9.15 0.87 -6.32
C VAL A 7 8.36 1.99 -5.63
N GLY A 8 7.04 2.03 -5.81
CA GLY A 8 6.16 2.98 -5.13
C GLY A 8 6.20 2.85 -3.61
N ALA A 9 6.14 1.63 -3.08
CA ALA A 9 6.26 1.37 -1.65
C ALA A 9 7.63 1.83 -1.08
N LEU A 10 8.71 1.66 -1.84
CA LEU A 10 10.04 2.12 -1.46
C LEU A 10 10.14 3.65 -1.46
N VAL A 11 9.54 4.32 -2.45
CA VAL A 11 9.46 5.79 -2.50
C VAL A 11 8.66 6.33 -1.31
N ILE A 12 7.51 5.73 -0.99
CA ILE A 12 6.67 6.14 0.15
C ILE A 12 7.42 5.95 1.48
N ALA A 13 8.11 4.82 1.66
CA ALA A 13 8.94 4.59 2.85
C ALA A 13 10.12 5.58 2.94
N GLY A 14 10.74 5.94 1.82
CA GLY A 14 11.77 6.98 1.76
C GLY A 14 11.23 8.37 2.11
N LEU A 15 10.01 8.70 1.65
CA LEU A 15 9.34 9.97 1.94
C LEU A 15 8.95 10.06 3.42
N TYR A 16 8.51 8.94 4.02
CA TYR A 16 8.29 8.82 5.46
C TYR A 16 9.58 9.07 6.26
N LEU A 17 10.70 8.47 5.84
CA LEU A 17 12.00 8.71 6.47
C LEU A 17 12.43 10.17 6.34
N LEU A 18 12.26 10.81 5.17
CA LEU A 18 12.58 12.22 4.96
C LEU A 18 11.77 13.14 5.89
N MET A 19 10.45 12.93 5.98
CA MET A 19 9.58 13.67 6.89
C MET A 19 10.01 13.49 8.36
N ARG A 20 10.28 12.25 8.78
CA ARG A 20 10.76 11.97 10.14
C ARG A 20 12.12 12.58 10.43
N PHE A 21 13.01 12.62 9.43
CA PHE A 21 14.33 13.23 9.55
C PHE A 21 14.23 14.75 9.71
N LEU A 22 13.33 15.40 8.95
CA LEU A 22 13.01 16.82 9.13
C LEU A 22 12.47 17.10 10.54
N GLU A 23 11.58 16.25 11.03
CA GLU A 23 10.97 16.42 12.35
C GLU A 23 11.97 16.31 13.50
N MET A 24 12.94 15.39 13.39
CA MET A 24 14.03 15.27 14.37
C MET A 24 14.99 16.46 14.31
N ARG A 25 15.24 17.01 13.12
CA ARG A 25 16.18 18.11 12.93
C ARG A 25 15.62 19.48 13.31
N PHE A 26 14.34 19.73 13.04
CA PHE A 26 13.74 21.06 13.22
C PHE A 26 12.80 21.18 14.43
N ILE A 27 12.09 20.11 14.81
CA ILE A 27 10.98 20.21 15.76
C ILE A 27 11.35 19.67 17.14
N LEU A 28 11.82 18.42 17.25
CA LEU A 28 12.04 17.80 18.57
C LEU A 28 13.40 18.13 19.20
N LYS A 29 14.45 18.44 18.41
CA LYS A 29 15.84 18.64 18.90
C LYS A 29 16.40 17.52 19.80
N GLU A 30 15.68 16.41 19.93
CA GLU A 30 16.07 15.18 20.62
C GLU A 30 16.32 14.09 19.57
N ASN A 31 17.43 13.36 19.75
CA ASN A 31 17.75 12.21 18.91
C ASN A 31 16.85 11.03 19.29
N LYS A 32 15.71 10.88 18.61
CA LYS A 32 15.01 9.60 18.58
C LYS A 32 15.97 8.53 18.05
N PRO A 33 16.03 7.33 18.67
CA PRO A 33 16.95 6.30 18.25
C PRO A 33 16.61 5.82 16.84
N LEU A 34 17.60 5.82 15.95
CA LEU A 34 17.47 5.46 14.53
C LEU A 34 16.82 4.09 14.29
N LYS A 35 16.98 3.18 15.27
CA LYS A 35 16.34 1.85 15.29
C LYS A 35 14.81 1.91 15.26
N ILE A 36 14.20 2.92 15.88
CA ILE A 36 12.74 3.07 15.90
C ILE A 36 12.23 3.54 14.53
N LEU A 37 12.87 4.54 13.90
CA LEU A 37 12.45 4.97 12.56
C LEU A 37 12.53 3.85 11.54
N LEU A 38 13.60 3.05 11.59
CA LEU A 38 13.79 1.95 10.65
C LEU A 38 12.65 0.94 10.78
N ARG A 39 12.26 0.61 12.01
CA ARG A 39 11.11 -0.27 12.28
C ARG A 39 9.81 0.32 11.73
N GLU A 40 9.59 1.62 11.93
CA GLU A 40 8.39 2.31 11.43
C GLU A 40 8.36 2.36 9.90
N ALA A 41 9.50 2.64 9.24
CA ALA A 41 9.60 2.65 7.78
C ALA A 41 9.37 1.25 7.16
N VAL A 42 9.87 0.20 7.80
CA VAL A 42 9.58 -1.20 7.40
C VAL A 42 8.10 -1.51 7.57
N MET A 43 7.46 -1.03 8.65
CA MET A 43 6.03 -1.21 8.86
C MET A 43 5.20 -0.50 7.78
N VAL A 44 5.56 0.73 7.40
CA VAL A 44 4.92 1.47 6.29
C VAL A 44 5.05 0.71 4.97
N TYR A 45 6.24 0.18 4.68
CA TYR A 45 6.47 -0.63 3.48
C TYR A 45 5.57 -1.88 3.44
N LEU A 46 5.48 -2.61 4.56
CA LEU A 46 4.59 -3.78 4.67
C LEU A 46 3.11 -3.42 4.53
N CYS A 47 2.68 -2.27 5.05
CA CYS A 47 1.31 -1.79 4.88
C CYS A 47 0.95 -1.53 3.41
N VAL A 48 1.86 -0.96 2.62
CA VAL A 48 1.61 -0.72 1.18
C VAL A 48 1.47 -2.06 0.43
N LEU A 49 2.34 -3.03 0.71
CA LEU A 49 2.27 -4.37 0.12
C LEU A 49 0.98 -5.10 0.53
N GLY A 50 0.61 -5.01 1.81
CA GLY A 50 -0.61 -5.62 2.32
C GLY A 50 -1.88 -4.98 1.74
N GLY A 51 -1.90 -3.66 1.59
CA GLY A 51 -3.00 -2.94 0.95
C GLY A 51 -3.19 -3.34 -0.51
N ASP A 52 -2.09 -3.42 -1.28
CA ASP A 52 -2.10 -3.88 -2.67
C ASP A 52 -2.60 -5.33 -2.79
N PHE A 53 -2.20 -6.21 -1.86
CA PHE A 53 -2.69 -7.58 -1.80
C PHE A 53 -4.21 -7.64 -1.53
N ILE A 54 -4.71 -6.86 -0.57
CA ILE A 54 -6.14 -6.80 -0.26
C ILE A 54 -6.95 -6.31 -1.45
N ILE A 55 -6.48 -5.28 -2.16
CA ILE A 55 -7.18 -4.76 -3.36
C ILE A 55 -7.20 -5.82 -4.46
N GLN A 56 -6.07 -6.50 -4.71
CA GLN A 56 -6.01 -7.59 -5.70
C GLN A 56 -6.97 -8.73 -5.40
N GLN A 57 -7.23 -9.03 -4.12
CA GLN A 57 -8.22 -10.04 -3.72
C GLN A 57 -9.68 -9.52 -3.79
N LEU A 58 -9.88 -8.21 -3.67
CA LEU A 58 -11.22 -7.61 -3.70
C LEU A 58 -11.77 -7.45 -5.12
N GLU A 59 -10.92 -7.21 -6.12
CA GLU A 59 -11.31 -7.10 -7.53
C GLU A 59 -12.07 -8.34 -8.07
N PRO A 60 -11.56 -9.57 -7.93
CA PRO A 60 -12.31 -10.76 -8.36
C PRO A 60 -13.59 -10.96 -7.54
N LEU A 61 -13.61 -10.56 -6.27
CA LEU A 61 -14.82 -10.61 -5.44
C LEU A 61 -15.93 -9.69 -5.98
N LYS A 62 -15.57 -8.50 -6.46
CA LYS A 62 -16.53 -7.58 -7.11
C LYS A 62 -17.10 -8.16 -8.40
N ALA A 63 -16.29 -8.88 -9.17
CA ALA A 63 -16.75 -9.52 -10.40
C ALA A 63 -17.79 -10.63 -10.11
N THR A 64 -17.64 -11.36 -9.00
CA THR A 64 -18.59 -12.41 -8.57
C THR A 64 -19.86 -11.86 -7.90
N LEU A 65 -19.82 -10.63 -7.38
CA LEU A 65 -20.99 -9.96 -6.78
C LEU A 65 -21.95 -9.34 -7.81
N GLY A 66 -21.52 -9.19 -9.07
CA GLY A 66 -22.41 -8.85 -10.18
C GLY A 66 -23.26 -10.05 -10.57
N ALA A 67 -24.56 -9.84 -10.81
CA ALA A 67 -25.47 -10.91 -11.24
C ALA A 67 -24.87 -11.66 -12.45
N PRO A 68 -24.82 -13.01 -12.44
CA PRO A 68 -24.23 -13.77 -13.53
C PRO A 68 -24.99 -13.49 -14.83
N SER A 69 -24.32 -12.81 -15.78
CA SER A 69 -24.86 -12.46 -17.10
C SER A 69 -25.27 -13.69 -17.92
N VAL A 70 -24.79 -14.88 -17.54
CA VAL A 70 -25.12 -16.15 -18.19
C VAL A 70 -26.62 -16.50 -18.11
N PHE A 71 -27.37 -15.93 -17.15
CA PHE A 71 -28.80 -16.16 -17.00
C PHE A 71 -29.68 -14.95 -17.37
N THR A 72 -29.07 -13.83 -17.79
CA THR A 72 -29.78 -12.59 -18.13
C THR A 72 -29.43 -12.05 -19.52
N ALA A 73 -28.52 -12.70 -20.25
CA ALA A 73 -28.22 -12.36 -21.62
C ALA A 73 -29.45 -12.65 -22.52
N PRO A 74 -29.87 -11.71 -23.39
CA PRO A 74 -30.84 -12.03 -24.43
C PRO A 74 -30.26 -13.11 -25.36
N PRO A 75 -31.09 -14.00 -25.92
CA PRO A 75 -30.60 -15.06 -26.79
C PRO A 75 -29.93 -14.45 -28.02
N ASP A 76 -28.65 -14.75 -28.21
CA ASP A 76 -28.01 -14.62 -29.53
C ASP A 76 -28.61 -15.73 -30.41
N PHE A 77 -29.37 -15.32 -31.43
CA PHE A 77 -29.91 -16.19 -32.46
C PHE A 77 -28.82 -16.65 -33.44
#